data_AF-A0A539DYX1-F1
#
_entry.id   AF-A0A539DYX1-F1
#
_cell.length_a   1.000
_cell.length_b   1.000
_cell.length_c   1.000
_cell.angle_alpha   90.00
_cell.angle_beta   90.00
_cell.angle_gamma   90.00
#
_symmetry.space_group_name_H-M   'P 1'
#
loop_
_entity.id
_entity.type
_entity.pdbx_description
1 polymer ?
#
loop_
_entity_poly.entity_id
_entity_poly.type
_entity_poly.pdbx_seq_one_letter_code
_entity_poly.pdbx_strand_id
1 'polypeptide(L)'
;MAIARLGRTGAGAIAFSTAASFAVASLSVSGCSRTQPVTLDGYCGVVQQNIAAINTPAILTQADITAALELYRSISEQAPLAVAPEWRTMVASLQTAATVVPGDPASVAAANDAALSGQPAYTRIQQYTKANCGTDIGSPPPPTNPATPIPAPSTTG
;
A
#
# COMPACT_ATOMS: atom_id res chain seq x y z
N MET A 1 -18.82 -40.06 -27.79
CA MET A 1 -18.43 -41.48 -27.68
C MET A 1 -17.31 -41.72 -28.68
N ALA A 2 -16.21 -42.33 -28.22
CA ALA A 2 -15.04 -42.81 -28.95
C ALA A 2 -14.02 -41.80 -29.55
N ILE A 3 -12.76 -42.13 -29.26
CA ILE A 3 -11.50 -41.41 -29.43
C ILE A 3 -10.78 -42.01 -30.65
N ALA A 4 -10.02 -41.21 -31.41
CA ALA A 4 -8.90 -41.74 -32.20
C ALA A 4 -7.68 -40.82 -32.11
N ARG A 5 -6.61 -41.36 -31.53
CA ARG A 5 -5.24 -40.81 -31.44
C ARG A 5 -4.48 -41.05 -32.75
N LEU A 6 -3.27 -40.48 -32.81
CA LEU A 6 -2.09 -40.74 -33.66
C LEU A 6 -1.85 -39.61 -34.67
N GLY A 7 -0.65 -39.05 -34.84
CA GLY A 7 0.65 -39.65 -34.63
C GLY A 7 1.74 -38.66 -34.23
N ARG A 8 2.69 -39.24 -33.51
CA ARG A 8 4.01 -38.76 -33.13
C ARG A 8 4.94 -38.86 -34.33
N THR A 9 5.41 -37.73 -34.86
CA THR A 9 6.62 -37.63 -35.69
C THR A 9 7.67 -36.96 -34.81
N GLY A 10 8.79 -37.59 -34.44
CA GLY A 10 9.62 -38.49 -35.20
C GLY A 10 10.99 -37.82 -35.23
N ALA A 11 11.86 -38.20 -34.28
CA ALA A 11 13.21 -37.70 -34.19
C ALA A 11 13.99 -38.02 -35.47
N GLY A 12 14.49 -37.00 -36.14
CA GLY A 12 15.41 -37.12 -37.27
C GLY A 12 16.68 -36.35 -36.96
N ALA A 13 17.73 -37.06 -36.55
CA ALA A 13 19.09 -36.53 -36.50
C ALA A 13 19.68 -36.55 -37.91
N ILE A 14 20.08 -35.39 -38.45
CA ILE A 14 20.94 -35.32 -39.64
C ILE A 14 21.97 -34.20 -39.46
N ALA A 15 23.21 -34.66 -39.32
CA ALA A 15 24.51 -34.17 -39.81
C ALA A 15 24.82 -32.66 -39.90
N PHE A 16 26.00 -32.35 -39.36
CA PHE A 16 26.74 -31.10 -39.41
C PHE A 16 26.93 -30.55 -40.84
N SER A 17 26.68 -29.26 -41.01
CA SER A 17 27.27 -28.44 -42.09
C SER A 17 27.63 -27.08 -41.51
N THR A 18 28.92 -26.77 -41.58
CA THR A 18 29.53 -25.51 -41.14
C THR A 18 29.02 -24.33 -41.97
N ALA A 19 28.25 -23.45 -41.35
CA ALA A 19 28.12 -22.06 -41.75
C ALA A 19 28.04 -21.23 -40.46
N ALA A 20 29.12 -20.51 -40.16
CA ALA A 20 29.21 -19.59 -39.04
C ALA A 20 28.22 -18.44 -39.25
N SER A 21 26.98 -18.65 -38.83
CA SER A 21 25.99 -17.59 -38.68
C SER A 21 26.24 -16.95 -37.32
N PHE A 22 26.82 -15.75 -37.30
CA PHE A 22 26.78 -14.90 -36.12
C PHE A 22 25.31 -14.56 -35.84
N ALA A 23 24.66 -15.39 -35.03
CA ALA A 23 23.40 -15.03 -34.41
C ALA A 23 23.70 -13.86 -33.47
N VAL A 24 23.42 -12.64 -33.93
CA VAL A 24 23.30 -11.47 -33.08
C VAL A 24 22.17 -11.79 -32.10
N ALA A 25 22.54 -12.32 -30.94
CA ALA A 25 21.64 -12.46 -29.82
C ALA A 25 21.28 -11.03 -29.40
N SER A 26 20.11 -10.57 -29.83
CA SER A 26 19.49 -9.35 -29.35
C SER A 26 19.31 -9.49 -27.84
N LEU A 27 20.29 -9.01 -27.08
CA LEU A 27 20.22 -8.78 -25.65
C LEU A 27 19.08 -7.79 -25.42
N SER A 28 17.87 -8.32 -25.29
CA SER A 28 16.69 -7.58 -24.89
C SER A 28 16.82 -7.33 -23.40
N VAL A 29 17.69 -6.39 -23.01
CA VAL A 29 17.69 -5.81 -21.67
C VAL A 29 16.41 -4.98 -21.55
N SER A 30 15.30 -5.67 -21.30
CA SER A 30 14.06 -5.05 -20.81
C SER A 30 14.16 -4.95 -19.29
N GLY A 31 15.21 -4.27 -18.83
CA GLY A 31 15.43 -3.86 -17.45
C GLY A 31 14.85 -2.48 -17.15
N CYS A 32 13.94 -1.97 -17.98
CA CYS A 32 13.11 -0.84 -17.56
C CYS A 32 12.15 -1.39 -16.52
N SER A 33 12.38 -1.07 -15.25
CA SER A 33 11.33 -1.10 -14.23
C SER A 33 10.10 -0.46 -14.84
N ARG A 34 9.12 -1.26 -15.26
CA ARG A 34 7.85 -0.71 -15.74
C ARG A 34 7.22 -0.07 -14.53
N THR A 35 7.43 1.23 -14.36
CA THR A 35 6.59 2.06 -13.53
C THR A 35 5.20 1.93 -14.12
N GLN A 36 4.41 1.03 -13.55
CA GLN A 36 3.04 0.81 -13.98
C GLN A 36 2.32 2.14 -13.82
N PRO A 37 1.59 2.63 -14.84
CA PRO A 37 0.81 3.85 -14.71
C PRO A 37 -0.18 3.69 -13.56
N VAL A 38 -0.31 4.74 -12.74
CA VAL A 38 -1.34 4.82 -11.70
C VAL A 38 -2.71 4.85 -12.37
N THR A 39 -3.52 3.82 -12.15
CA THR A 39 -4.89 3.72 -12.67
C THR A 39 -5.90 3.73 -11.53
N LEU A 40 -7.13 4.15 -11.84
CA LEU A 40 -8.21 4.10 -10.85
C LEU A 40 -8.48 2.66 -10.38
N ASP A 41 -8.52 1.69 -11.31
CA ASP A 41 -8.73 0.28 -10.96
C ASP A 41 -7.59 -0.27 -10.08
N GLY A 42 -6.34 0.11 -10.35
CA GLY A 42 -5.20 -0.26 -9.53
C GLY A 42 -5.32 0.29 -8.11
N TYR A 43 -5.64 1.58 -8.00
CA TYR A 43 -5.91 2.22 -6.71
C TYR A 43 -7.03 1.53 -5.94
N CYS A 44 -8.19 1.32 -6.58
CA CYS A 44 -9.34 0.67 -5.94
C CYS A 44 -9.01 -0.76 -5.49
N GLY A 45 -8.26 -1.52 -6.31
CA GLY A 45 -7.81 -2.87 -5.97
C GLY A 45 -6.93 -2.90 -4.73
N VAL A 46 -5.95 -1.99 -4.62
CA VAL A 46 -5.07 -1.89 -3.44
C VAL A 46 -5.86 -1.50 -2.20
N VAL A 47 -6.76 -0.52 -2.29
CA VAL A 47 -7.58 -0.11 -1.13
C VAL A 47 -8.47 -1.25 -0.66
N GLN A 48 -9.13 -1.96 -1.57
CA GLN A 48 -10.02 -3.08 -1.22
C GLN A 48 -9.25 -4.25 -0.60
N GLN A 49 -8.08 -4.58 -1.15
CA GLN A 49 -7.20 -5.61 -0.60
C GLN A 49 -6.80 -5.31 0.86
N ASN A 50 -6.63 -4.04 1.20
CA ASN A 50 -6.06 -3.62 2.48
C ASN A 50 -7.08 -2.98 3.43
N ILE A 51 -8.38 -3.05 3.12
CA ILE A 51 -9.42 -2.29 3.83
C ILE A 51 -9.46 -2.57 5.34
N ALA A 52 -9.22 -3.82 5.74
CA ALA A 52 -9.17 -4.20 7.16
C ALA A 52 -7.99 -3.54 7.88
N ALA A 53 -6.82 -3.49 7.23
CA ALA A 53 -5.62 -2.87 7.78
C ALA A 53 -5.70 -1.32 7.79
N ILE A 54 -6.44 -0.74 6.84
CA ILE A 54 -6.71 0.71 6.79
C ILE A 54 -7.65 1.12 7.94
N ASN A 55 -8.76 0.38 8.13
CA ASN A 55 -9.80 0.75 9.08
C ASN A 55 -9.43 0.39 10.53
N THR A 56 -8.77 -0.75 10.72
CA THR A 56 -8.48 -1.30 12.05
C THR A 56 -7.06 -1.87 12.08
N PRO A 57 -6.03 -1.02 11.98
CA PRO A 57 -4.65 -1.47 12.03
C PRO A 57 -4.35 -2.13 13.38
N ALA A 58 -3.86 -3.37 13.36
CA ALA A 58 -3.40 -4.06 14.54
C ALA A 58 -2.00 -3.56 14.91
N ILE A 59 -1.90 -2.55 15.77
CA ILE A 59 -0.63 -1.98 16.21
C ILE A 59 -0.32 -2.47 17.63
N LEU A 60 0.60 -3.42 17.76
CA LEU A 60 1.05 -3.96 19.04
C LEU A 60 2.54 -3.71 19.29
N THR A 61 3.31 -3.55 18.22
CA THR A 61 4.77 -3.46 18.22
C THR A 61 5.27 -2.36 17.29
N GLN A 62 6.55 -2.02 17.42
CA GLN A 62 7.22 -1.10 16.49
C GLN A 62 7.25 -1.62 15.05
N ALA A 63 7.27 -2.94 14.88
CA ALA A 63 7.21 -3.56 13.55
C ALA A 63 5.84 -3.30 12.90
N ASP A 64 4.75 -3.36 13.67
CA ASP A 64 3.40 -3.07 13.17
C ASP A 64 3.26 -1.61 12.74
N ILE A 65 3.87 -0.67 13.48
CA ILE A 65 3.92 0.75 13.09
C ILE A 65 4.64 0.92 11.75
N THR A 66 5.79 0.24 11.58
CA THR A 66 6.55 0.26 10.33
C THR A 66 5.73 -0.29 9.17
N ALA A 67 5.08 -1.44 9.36
CA ALA A 67 4.24 -2.07 8.35
C ALA A 67 3.04 -1.20 7.97
N ALA A 68 2.39 -0.55 8.95
CA ALA A 68 1.30 0.39 8.69
C ALA A 68 1.79 1.61 7.87
N LEU A 69 2.95 2.18 8.21
CA LEU A 69 3.54 3.27 7.44
C LEU A 69 3.87 2.86 6.00
N GLU A 70 4.43 1.66 5.80
CA GLU A 70 4.72 1.14 4.46
C GLU A 70 3.44 0.93 3.63
N LEU A 71 2.37 0.41 4.26
CA LEU A 71 1.06 0.30 3.62
C LEU A 71 0.56 1.66 3.14
N TYR A 72 0.54 2.67 4.02
CA TYR A 72 0.05 4.00 3.66
C TYR A 72 0.92 4.68 2.59
N ARG A 73 2.24 4.45 2.59
CA ARG A 73 3.14 4.90 1.51
C ARG A 73 2.81 4.23 0.18
N SER A 74 2.65 2.90 0.18
CA SER A 74 2.29 2.13 -1.01
C SER A 74 0.95 2.59 -1.61
N ILE A 75 -0.05 2.85 -0.77
CA ILE A 75 -1.32 3.41 -1.24
C ILE A 75 -1.13 4.83 -1.79
N SER A 76 -0.32 5.66 -1.11
CA SER A 76 -0.02 7.03 -1.56
C SER A 76 0.70 7.07 -2.92
N GLU A 77 1.57 6.12 -3.21
CA GLU A 77 2.27 6.02 -4.51
C GLU A 77 1.33 5.62 -5.64
N GLN A 78 0.25 4.92 -5.31
CA GLN A 78 -0.78 4.47 -6.25
C GLN A 78 -2.03 5.36 -6.22
N ALA A 79 -2.00 6.46 -5.48
CA ALA A 79 -3.13 7.36 -5.36
C ALA A 79 -3.35 8.14 -6.66
N PRO A 80 -4.60 8.22 -7.17
CA PRO A 80 -4.94 9.10 -8.28
C PRO A 80 -4.59 10.55 -7.95
N LEU A 81 -4.17 11.32 -8.96
CA LEU A 81 -3.75 12.72 -8.79
C LEU A 81 -4.75 13.59 -8.03
N ALA A 82 -6.05 13.28 -8.15
CA ALA A 82 -7.13 13.98 -7.48
C ALA A 82 -7.11 13.88 -5.94
N VAL A 83 -6.47 12.84 -5.37
CA VAL A 83 -6.37 12.62 -3.91
C VAL A 83 -4.95 12.31 -3.42
N ALA A 84 -3.96 12.33 -4.31
CA ALA A 84 -2.57 12.12 -3.94
C ALA A 84 -2.04 13.12 -2.88
N PRO A 85 -2.40 14.42 -2.88
CA PRO A 85 -2.03 15.34 -1.81
C PRO A 85 -2.52 14.92 -0.43
N GLU A 86 -3.74 14.42 -0.37
CA GLU A 86 -4.39 13.98 0.86
C GLU A 86 -3.74 12.70 1.39
N TRP A 87 -3.42 11.74 0.51
CA TRP A 87 -2.65 10.55 0.91
C TRP A 87 -1.28 10.91 1.47
N ARG A 88 -0.57 11.86 0.85
CA ARG A 88 0.71 12.37 1.38
C ARG A 88 0.55 13.03 2.75
N THR A 89 -0.55 13.73 2.98
CA THR A 89 -0.87 14.31 4.29
C THR A 89 -1.06 13.21 5.33
N MET A 90 -1.80 12.15 5.01
CA MET A 90 -1.98 11.00 5.92
C MET A 90 -0.65 10.31 6.25
N VAL A 91 0.22 10.11 5.26
CA VAL A 91 1.56 9.55 5.49
C VAL A 91 2.37 10.43 6.43
N ALA A 92 2.36 11.75 6.23
CA ALA A 92 3.06 12.69 7.11
C ALA A 92 2.53 12.64 8.56
N SER A 93 1.22 12.62 8.74
CA SER A 93 0.61 12.51 10.08
C SER A 93 1.00 11.20 10.78
N LEU A 94 1.00 10.08 10.06
CA LEU A 94 1.44 8.79 10.59
C LEU A 94 2.93 8.78 10.94
N GLN A 95 3.77 9.47 10.15
CA GLN A 95 5.19 9.62 10.46
C GLN A 95 5.40 10.41 11.75
N THR A 96 4.63 11.49 11.97
CA THR A 96 4.66 12.21 13.24
C THR A 96 4.22 11.31 14.39
N ALA A 97 3.13 10.57 14.25
CA ALA A 97 2.66 9.63 15.27
C ALA A 97 3.70 8.54 15.59
N ALA A 98 4.47 8.08 14.60
CA ALA A 98 5.55 7.11 14.80
C ALA A 98 6.76 7.66 15.57
N THR A 99 6.84 8.98 15.80
CA THR A 99 7.89 9.61 16.62
C THR A 99 7.48 9.83 18.08
N VAL A 100 6.30 9.36 18.49
CA VAL A 100 5.81 9.54 19.87
C VAL A 100 6.74 8.90 20.89
N VAL A 101 7.23 9.72 21.83
CA VAL A 101 8.02 9.25 22.98
C VAL A 101 7.09 9.09 24.19
N PRO A 102 6.97 7.88 24.77
CA PRO A 102 6.15 7.67 25.96
C PRO A 102 6.59 8.58 27.13
N GLY A 103 5.64 9.31 27.70
CA GLY A 103 5.90 10.23 28.80
C GLY A 103 6.39 11.62 28.40
N ASP A 104 6.62 11.88 27.11
CA ASP A 104 6.90 13.23 26.61
C ASP A 104 5.60 13.93 26.15
N PRO A 105 5.10 14.93 26.90
CA PRO A 105 3.86 15.61 26.56
C PRO A 105 3.95 16.41 25.25
N ALA A 106 5.13 16.91 24.87
CA ALA A 106 5.29 17.66 23.62
C ALA A 106 5.16 16.74 22.41
N SER A 107 5.75 15.55 22.50
CA SER A 107 5.65 14.51 21.47
C SER A 107 4.21 14.03 21.27
N VAL A 108 3.46 13.80 22.37
CA VAL A 108 2.04 13.44 22.33
C VAL A 108 1.19 14.57 21.72
N ALA A 109 1.43 15.82 22.11
CA ALA A 109 0.71 16.96 21.54
C ALA A 109 0.94 17.09 20.02
N ALA A 110 2.18 16.92 19.56
CA ALA A 110 2.51 16.96 18.13
C ALA A 110 1.78 15.88 17.32
N ALA A 111 1.67 14.66 17.86
CA ALA A 111 0.92 13.58 17.22
C ALA A 111 -0.59 13.88 17.16
N ASN A 112 -1.16 14.45 18.23
CA ASN A 112 -2.57 14.85 18.25
C ASN A 112 -2.85 15.96 17.23
N ASP A 113 -2.00 16.99 17.16
CA ASP A 113 -2.14 18.07 16.19
C ASP A 113 -2.03 17.56 14.75
N ALA A 114 -1.12 16.62 14.50
CA ALA A 114 -0.97 15.96 13.20
C ALA A 114 -2.20 15.13 12.81
N ALA A 115 -2.82 14.44 13.79
CA ALA A 115 -4.04 13.68 13.56
C ALA A 115 -5.23 14.58 13.26
N LEU A 116 -5.41 15.66 14.03
CA LEU A 116 -6.49 16.64 13.86
C LEU A 116 -6.37 17.38 12.52
N SER A 117 -5.17 17.87 12.20
CA SER A 117 -4.93 18.57 10.94
C SER A 117 -5.06 17.66 9.70
N GLY A 118 -4.89 16.35 9.86
CA GLY A 118 -5.08 15.36 8.81
C GLY A 118 -6.54 14.99 8.52
N GLN A 119 -7.50 15.35 9.39
CA GLN A 119 -8.91 14.96 9.23
C GLN A 119 -9.52 15.40 7.88
N PRO A 120 -9.31 16.63 7.36
CA PRO A 120 -9.84 17.03 6.07
C PRO A 120 -9.29 16.19 4.90
N ALA A 121 -8.01 15.80 4.98
CA ALA A 121 -7.39 14.93 3.98
C ALA A 121 -8.03 13.54 4.01
N TYR A 122 -8.22 12.96 5.20
CA TYR A 122 -8.91 11.69 5.34
C TYR A 122 -10.36 11.75 4.79
N THR A 123 -11.12 12.80 5.12
CA THR A 123 -12.48 12.99 4.59
C THR A 123 -12.51 13.05 3.07
N ARG A 124 -11.57 13.76 2.45
CA ARG A 124 -11.42 13.83 0.98
C ARG A 124 -11.13 12.45 0.39
N ILE A 125 -10.21 11.69 0.97
CA ILE A 125 -9.90 10.32 0.54
C ILE A 125 -11.16 9.46 0.66
N GLN A 126 -11.87 9.52 1.79
CA GLN A 126 -13.08 8.73 2.01
C GLN A 126 -14.14 9.01 0.95
N GLN A 127 -14.42 10.29 0.69
CA GLN A 127 -15.39 10.71 -0.33
C GLN A 127 -14.98 10.23 -1.72
N TYR A 128 -13.71 10.40 -2.10
CA TYR A 128 -13.20 9.98 -3.39
C TYR A 128 -13.26 8.46 -3.57
N THR A 129 -12.77 7.71 -2.59
CA THR A 129 -12.80 6.24 -2.61
C THR A 129 -14.22 5.72 -2.67
N LYS A 130 -15.15 6.33 -1.92
CA LYS A 130 -16.55 5.93 -1.96
C LYS A 130 -17.17 6.19 -3.32
N ALA A 131 -16.91 7.37 -3.91
CA ALA A 131 -17.48 7.76 -5.19
C ALA A 131 -16.92 6.96 -6.38
N ASN A 132 -15.63 6.61 -6.35
CA ASN A 132 -14.95 6.00 -7.49
C ASN A 132 -14.73 4.49 -7.35
N CYS A 133 -14.62 3.96 -6.13
CA CYS A 133 -14.38 2.54 -5.86
C CYS A 133 -15.55 1.84 -5.16
N GLY A 134 -16.58 2.56 -4.69
CA GLY A 134 -17.69 2.02 -3.91
C GLY A 134 -17.33 1.61 -2.47
N THR A 135 -16.06 1.67 -2.11
CA THR A 135 -15.49 1.23 -0.83
C THR A 135 -15.55 2.34 0.22
N ASP A 136 -15.96 1.99 1.44
CA ASP A 136 -15.90 2.88 2.60
C ASP A 136 -14.67 2.54 3.45
N ILE A 137 -13.76 3.50 3.59
CA ILE A 137 -12.52 3.37 4.36
C ILE A 137 -12.68 3.80 5.82
N GLY A 138 -13.92 3.85 6.32
CA GLY A 138 -14.22 4.28 7.66
C GLY A 138 -14.28 5.80 7.79
N SER A 139 -14.74 6.26 8.95
CA SER A 139 -14.69 7.67 9.34
C SER A 139 -13.54 7.87 10.32
N PRO A 140 -12.86 9.04 10.29
CA PRO A 140 -11.83 9.31 11.28
C PRO A 140 -12.53 9.38 12.65
N PRO A 141 -11.87 8.93 13.74
CA PRO A 141 -12.42 9.12 15.06
C PRO A 141 -12.70 10.62 15.28
N PRO A 142 -13.78 10.97 16.01
CA PRO A 142 -14.10 12.35 16.27
C PRO A 142 -12.91 13.05 16.94
N PRO A 143 -12.65 14.32 16.59
CA PRO A 143 -11.55 15.06 17.19
C PRO A 143 -11.76 15.14 18.70
N THR A 144 -10.90 14.49 19.48
CA THR A 144 -10.89 14.60 20.94
C THR A 144 -9.61 15.35 21.34
N ASN A 145 -9.78 16.54 21.91
CA ASN A 145 -8.70 17.36 22.44
C ASN A 145 -9.10 17.82 23.86
N PRO A 146 -8.24 17.68 24.89
CA PRO A 146 -6.96 16.96 24.89
C PRO A 146 -7.18 15.45 24.88
N ALA A 147 -6.19 14.70 24.39
CA ALA A 147 -6.11 13.27 24.65
C ALA A 147 -6.20 13.06 26.17
N THR A 148 -7.37 12.67 26.68
CA THR A 148 -7.50 12.26 28.07
C THR A 148 -6.52 11.10 28.25
N PRO A 149 -5.52 11.21 29.14
CA PRO A 149 -4.60 10.11 29.36
C PRO A 149 -5.41 8.86 29.69
N ILE A 150 -5.23 7.79 28.92
CA ILE A 150 -5.73 6.48 29.34
C ILE A 150 -4.98 6.16 30.64
N PRO A 151 -5.66 6.01 31.79
CA PRO A 151 -4.98 5.69 33.03
C PRO A 151 -4.22 4.38 32.85
N ALA A 152 -2.94 4.37 33.20
CA ALA A 152 -2.12 3.16 33.14
C ALA A 152 -2.78 2.03 33.97
N PRO A 153 -2.76 0.77 33.50
CA PRO A 153 -3.31 -0.35 34.26
C PRO A 153 -2.60 -0.41 35.61
N SER A 154 -3.38 -0.34 36.69
CA SER A 154 -2.86 -0.41 38.06
C SER A 154 -2.32 -1.81 38.32
N THR A 155 -0.99 -1.96 38.37
CA THR A 155 -0.38 -3.17 38.92
C THR A 155 -0.52 -3.12 40.43
N THR A 156 -1.56 -3.78 40.96
CA THR A 156 -1.69 -4.07 42.39
C THR A 156 -0.59 -5.04 42.80
N GLY A 157 0.24 -4.61 43.76
CA GLY A 157 1.25 -5.44 44.41
C GLY A 157 0.69 -6.34 45.51
#